data_AF-A0A0N7ZD81-F1
#
_entry.id   AF-A0A0N7ZD81-F1
#
_cell.length_a   1.000
_cell.length_b   1.000
_cell.length_c   1.000
_cell.angle_alpha   90.00
_cell.angle_beta   90.00
_cell.angle_gamma   90.00
#
_symmetry.space_group_name_H-M   'P 1'
#
loop_
_entity.id
_entity.type
_entity.pdbx_description
1 polymer ?
#
loop_
_entity_poly.entity_id
_entity_poly.type
_entity_poly.pdbx_seq_one_letter_code
_entity_poly.pdbx_strand_id
1 'polypeptide(L)'
;MPREDKRANFLTDLGRATMRGVRKCPKCGTLNGTRGFSCKNKSCDVIFKEAGEKKKHSTEACRITAGADTQIYSVRVRDKGPDYRGFVQIPLIQSVDGSGDIFIGAEPLGDPMLLLQMGARCYVESCQRKSQQPSLCSHIRAASQCYKDATSLTLKNSALNSLPIPQSIKTDIWQLATDTPGPLVQRVSKNIMVVKCKPEALHQFGFLHFSFQQVRNKEEIEYKYYCGCRSFKIQPAARDVSFRKCVHLYACVVAFASDHNLSQV
;
A
#
# COMPACT_ATOMS: atom_id res chain seq x y z
N MET A 1 -42.52 -19.04 -46.01
CA MET A 1 -42.48 -17.63 -45.56
C MET A 1 -41.06 -17.26 -45.20
N PRO A 2 -40.51 -16.13 -45.68
CA PRO A 2 -39.08 -15.80 -45.57
C PRO A 2 -38.70 -15.40 -44.14
N ARG A 3 -37.43 -15.66 -43.77
CA ARG A 3 -36.86 -15.46 -42.42
C ARG A 3 -36.64 -14.00 -42.01
N GLU A 4 -37.02 -13.03 -42.85
CA GLU A 4 -36.66 -11.62 -42.66
C GLU A 4 -37.57 -10.87 -41.68
N ASP A 5 -38.83 -11.31 -41.50
CA ASP A 5 -39.82 -10.56 -40.71
C ASP A 5 -39.66 -10.67 -39.18
N LYS A 6 -38.92 -11.67 -38.68
CA LYS A 6 -38.76 -11.87 -37.22
C LYS A 6 -37.69 -11.00 -36.58
N ARG A 7 -36.76 -10.42 -37.34
CA ARG A 7 -35.71 -9.53 -36.80
C ARG A 7 -36.21 -8.11 -36.56
N ALA A 8 -37.19 -7.66 -37.32
CA ALA A 8 -37.75 -6.32 -37.20
C ALA A 8 -38.40 -6.10 -35.82
N ASN A 9 -39.22 -7.04 -35.36
CA ASN A 9 -39.98 -6.91 -34.10
C ASN A 9 -39.13 -6.97 -32.82
N PHE A 10 -37.89 -7.49 -32.87
CA PHE A 10 -37.01 -7.55 -31.69
C PHE A 10 -36.23 -6.25 -31.46
N LEU A 11 -36.12 -5.39 -32.48
CA LEU A 11 -35.28 -4.18 -32.43
C LEU A 11 -36.09 -2.89 -32.28
N THR A 12 -37.43 -2.99 -32.21
CA THR A 12 -38.34 -1.83 -32.11
C THR A 12 -38.25 -1.09 -30.77
N ASP A 13 -37.79 -1.76 -29.71
CA ASP A 13 -37.71 -1.21 -28.34
C ASP A 13 -36.30 -0.71 -27.94
N LEU A 14 -35.34 -0.68 -28.88
CA LEU A 14 -33.96 -0.25 -28.61
C LEU A 14 -33.77 1.28 -28.56
N GLY A 15 -34.86 2.04 -28.67
CA GLY A 15 -34.84 3.51 -28.69
C GLY A 15 -34.10 4.10 -29.90
N ARG A 16 -34.03 5.43 -29.96
CA ARG A 16 -33.33 6.15 -31.04
C ARG A 16 -31.83 5.85 -30.97
N ALA A 17 -31.21 5.51 -32.11
CA ALA A 17 -29.77 5.31 -32.19
C ALA A 17 -29.03 6.55 -31.63
N THR A 18 -28.39 6.39 -30.46
CA THR A 18 -27.61 7.46 -29.85
C THR A 18 -26.12 7.18 -30.07
N MET A 19 -25.32 8.24 -30.24
CA MET A 19 -23.86 8.13 -30.27
C MET A 19 -23.24 7.88 -28.88
N ARG A 20 -24.06 7.47 -27.89
CA ARG A 20 -23.62 7.17 -26.54
C ARG A 20 -22.69 5.95 -26.58
N GLY A 21 -21.50 6.10 -26.01
CA GLY A 21 -20.50 5.02 -25.98
C GLY A 21 -19.61 4.94 -27.23
N VAL A 22 -19.71 5.91 -28.14
CA VAL A 22 -18.87 6.03 -29.35
C VAL A 22 -18.00 7.28 -29.26
N ARG A 23 -16.73 7.18 -29.67
CA ARG A 23 -15.78 8.28 -29.82
C ARG A 23 -15.07 8.23 -31.17
N LYS A 24 -14.60 9.36 -31.69
CA LYS A 24 -13.76 9.40 -32.90
C LYS A 24 -12.29 9.23 -32.52
N CYS A 25 -11.53 8.53 -33.35
CA CYS A 25 -10.07 8.46 -33.22
C CYS A 25 -9.46 9.83 -33.51
N PRO A 26 -8.55 10.36 -32.67
CA PRO A 26 -7.96 11.67 -32.90
C PRO A 26 -7.01 11.72 -34.12
N LYS A 27 -6.41 10.58 -34.52
CA LYS A 27 -5.50 10.53 -35.69
C LYS A 27 -6.24 10.28 -37.00
N CYS A 28 -7.13 9.28 -37.04
CA CYS A 28 -7.73 8.81 -38.29
C CYS A 28 -9.26 9.00 -38.36
N GLY A 29 -9.89 9.62 -37.36
CA GLY A 29 -11.32 9.91 -37.34
C GLY A 29 -12.25 8.70 -37.18
N THR A 30 -11.75 7.47 -37.29
CA THR A 30 -12.56 6.24 -37.19
C THR A 30 -13.38 6.20 -35.90
N LEU A 31 -14.65 5.78 -36.01
CA LEU A 31 -15.53 5.61 -34.85
C LEU A 31 -15.15 4.36 -34.05
N ASN A 32 -14.91 4.58 -32.76
CA ASN A 32 -14.43 3.58 -31.82
C ASN A 32 -15.33 3.55 -30.59
N GLY A 33 -15.41 2.40 -29.93
CA GLY A 33 -16.09 2.34 -28.63
C GLY A 33 -15.30 3.11 -27.57
N THR A 34 -15.99 3.78 -26.65
CA THR A 34 -15.34 4.51 -25.54
C THR A 34 -14.50 3.60 -24.63
N ARG A 35 -14.79 2.29 -24.60
CA ARG A 35 -14.06 1.28 -23.82
C ARG A 35 -12.88 0.62 -24.55
N GLY A 36 -12.73 0.82 -25.86
CA GLY A 36 -11.68 0.18 -26.66
C GLY A 36 -10.28 0.71 -26.31
N PHE A 37 -9.27 -0.16 -26.31
CA PHE A 37 -7.89 0.21 -25.95
C PHE A 37 -7.08 0.77 -27.12
N SER A 38 -7.40 0.37 -28.35
CA SER A 38 -6.76 0.85 -29.58
C SER A 38 -7.78 1.17 -30.65
N CYS A 39 -7.33 1.89 -31.67
CA CYS A 39 -8.11 2.18 -32.86
C CYS A 39 -8.48 0.89 -33.58
N LYS A 40 -9.76 0.76 -33.93
CA LYS A 40 -10.28 -0.35 -34.72
C LYS A 40 -9.76 -0.34 -36.17
N ASN A 41 -9.31 0.81 -36.67
CA ASN A 41 -8.72 0.86 -37.99
C ASN A 41 -7.32 0.23 -37.93
N LYS A 42 -7.12 -0.90 -38.62
CA LYS A 42 -5.86 -1.65 -38.63
C LYS A 42 -4.69 -0.87 -39.24
N SER A 43 -4.96 0.11 -40.11
CA SER A 43 -3.94 1.02 -40.63
C SER A 43 -3.66 2.21 -39.70
N CYS A 44 -4.34 2.29 -38.55
CA CYS A 44 -4.13 3.29 -37.53
C CYS A 44 -3.63 2.63 -36.24
N ASP A 45 -2.41 2.97 -35.88
CA ASP A 45 -1.67 2.51 -34.70
C ASP A 45 -2.03 3.24 -33.40
N VAL A 46 -2.99 4.18 -33.43
CA VAL A 46 -3.39 4.92 -32.22
C VAL A 46 -3.94 3.99 -31.16
N ILE A 47 -3.28 4.02 -30.02
CA ILE A 47 -3.75 3.41 -28.78
C ILE A 47 -4.43 4.51 -27.96
N PHE A 48 -5.74 4.40 -27.74
CA PHE A 48 -6.52 5.42 -27.04
C PHE A 48 -6.29 5.49 -25.53
N LYS A 49 -5.69 4.42 -25.01
CA LYS A 49 -5.20 4.33 -23.66
C LYS A 49 -3.70 4.10 -23.76
N GLU A 50 -2.88 5.11 -23.47
CA GLU A 50 -1.76 4.78 -22.58
C GLU A 50 -2.37 4.08 -21.36
N ALA A 51 -1.71 3.07 -20.80
CA ALA A 51 -2.16 2.39 -19.59
C ALA A 51 -2.60 3.43 -18.53
N GLY A 52 -3.91 3.68 -18.54
CA GLY A 52 -4.59 4.86 -18.04
C GLY A 52 -5.87 4.44 -17.35
N GLU A 53 -5.82 3.28 -16.68
CA GLU A 53 -6.19 3.38 -15.27
C GLU A 53 -5.38 4.56 -14.75
N LYS A 54 -6.02 5.58 -14.14
CA LYS A 54 -5.32 6.53 -13.24
C LYS A 54 -4.17 5.74 -12.64
N LYS A 55 -2.91 6.08 -12.90
CA LYS A 55 -1.77 5.29 -12.43
C LYS A 55 -2.06 5.08 -10.94
N LYS A 56 -2.65 3.95 -10.55
CA LYS A 56 -2.56 3.44 -9.20
C LYS A 56 -1.07 3.23 -9.21
N HIS A 57 -0.33 4.20 -8.65
CA HIS A 57 1.11 4.16 -8.66
C HIS A 57 1.42 2.71 -8.29
N SER A 58 1.99 1.96 -9.24
CA SER A 58 2.01 0.47 -9.19
C SER A 58 2.71 -0.04 -7.93
N THR A 59 3.29 0.90 -7.19
CA THR A 59 4.11 0.83 -6.01
C THR A 59 3.68 2.03 -5.13
N GLU A 60 2.46 2.05 -4.60
CA GLU A 60 2.04 3.12 -3.67
C GLU A 60 2.96 3.13 -2.45
N ALA A 61 3.67 4.24 -2.26
CA ALA A 61 4.57 4.46 -1.14
C ALA A 61 3.90 5.32 -0.07
N CYS A 62 4.34 5.14 1.18
CA CYS A 62 3.93 5.94 2.33
C CYS A 62 5.11 6.03 3.29
N ARG A 63 5.56 7.24 3.62
CA ARG A 63 6.66 7.49 4.57
C ARG A 63 6.18 7.17 5.99
N ILE A 64 6.98 6.42 6.75
CA ILE A 64 6.71 6.14 8.15
C ILE A 64 7.61 7.00 9.04
N THR A 65 7.14 7.29 10.25
CA THR A 65 7.94 7.94 11.28
C THR A 65 8.83 6.89 11.95
N ALA A 66 10.14 6.92 11.68
CA ALA A 66 11.08 5.87 12.08
C ALA A 66 12.36 6.34 12.81
N GLY A 67 12.35 7.56 13.37
CA GLY A 67 13.55 8.17 13.98
C GLY A 67 14.28 9.12 13.03
N ALA A 68 15.38 9.73 13.50
CA ALA A 68 15.94 10.95 12.89
C ALA A 68 16.87 10.73 11.68
N ASP A 69 17.56 9.58 11.58
CA ASP A 69 18.74 9.50 10.72
C ASP A 69 18.48 8.89 9.33
N THR A 70 17.33 8.27 9.10
CA THR A 70 16.96 7.75 7.78
C THR A 70 15.45 7.81 7.54
N GLN A 71 15.05 7.98 6.28
CA GLN A 71 13.64 7.91 5.90
C GLN A 71 13.27 6.48 5.51
N ILE A 72 12.22 5.97 6.14
CA ILE A 72 11.69 4.64 5.85
C ILE A 72 10.33 4.79 5.18
N TYR A 73 10.12 4.04 4.11
CA TYR A 73 8.90 4.04 3.31
C TYR A 73 8.29 2.64 3.27
N SER A 74 6.99 2.57 3.50
CA SER A 74 6.17 1.39 3.20
C SER A 74 5.73 1.44 1.74
N VAL A 75 6.21 0.49 0.94
CA VAL A 75 5.90 0.41 -0.49
C VAL A 75 5.07 -0.82 -0.80
N ARG A 76 4.06 -0.65 -1.65
CA ARG A 76 3.30 -1.79 -2.19
C ARG A 76 4.17 -2.61 -3.14
N VAL A 77 4.13 -3.93 -3.01
CA VAL A 77 4.81 -4.84 -3.95
C VAL A 77 3.80 -5.31 -4.98
N ARG A 78 4.17 -5.21 -6.25
CA ARG A 78 3.32 -5.61 -7.36
C ARG A 78 3.09 -7.14 -7.36
N ASP A 79 1.98 -7.57 -7.94
CA ASP A 79 1.66 -8.97 -8.25
C ASP A 79 1.46 -9.92 -7.05
N LYS A 80 1.67 -9.44 -5.80
CA LYS A 80 1.35 -10.16 -4.55
C LYS A 80 0.08 -9.65 -3.84
N GLY A 81 -0.72 -8.82 -4.53
CA GLY A 81 -1.96 -8.24 -4.01
C GLY A 81 -1.82 -6.80 -3.48
N PRO A 82 -2.91 -6.19 -3.00
CA PRO A 82 -2.91 -4.82 -2.46
C PRO A 82 -2.25 -4.69 -1.09
N ASP A 83 -2.27 -5.77 -0.31
CA ASP A 83 -1.88 -5.76 1.11
C ASP A 83 -0.42 -6.17 1.34
N TYR A 84 0.22 -6.79 0.35
CA TYR A 84 1.62 -7.17 0.45
C TYR A 84 2.52 -5.94 0.22
N ARG A 85 3.27 -5.58 1.26
CA ARG A 85 4.14 -4.42 1.30
C ARG A 85 5.54 -4.80 1.77
N GLY A 86 6.51 -3.95 1.46
CA GLY A 86 7.86 -4.02 2.00
C GLY A 86 8.37 -2.65 2.39
N PHE A 87 9.61 -2.61 2.88
CA PHE A 87 10.27 -1.37 3.28
C PHE A 87 11.32 -0.92 2.26
N VAL A 88 11.44 0.38 2.12
CA VAL A 88 12.55 1.04 1.41
C VAL A 88 13.15 2.06 2.37
N GLN A 89 14.47 2.11 2.45
CA GLN A 89 15.21 3.10 3.19
C GLN A 89 15.84 4.09 2.21
N ILE A 90 15.61 5.38 2.43
CA ILE A 90 16.25 6.47 1.70
C ILE A 90 17.06 7.29 2.74
N PRO A 91 18.37 7.47 2.52
CA PRO A 91 19.19 8.35 3.34
C PRO A 91 18.69 9.80 3.30
N LEU A 92 18.76 10.52 4.41
CA LEU A 92 18.51 11.95 4.43
C LEU A 92 19.68 12.68 3.76
N ILE A 93 19.38 13.60 2.84
CA ILE A 93 20.39 14.51 2.28
C ILE A 93 20.47 15.70 3.22
N GLN A 94 21.60 15.87 3.88
CA GLN A 94 21.93 17.09 4.60
C GLN A 94 22.64 18.00 3.60
N SER A 95 21.96 19.00 3.04
CA SER A 95 22.61 20.07 2.28
C SER A 95 22.87 21.24 3.22
N VAL A 96 24.13 21.64 3.34
CA VAL A 96 24.53 22.88 4.03
C VAL A 96 24.52 24.00 3.02
N ASP A 97 23.70 25.02 3.28
CA ASP A 97 23.66 26.22 2.46
C ASP A 97 24.85 27.12 2.81
N GLY A 98 25.24 28.03 1.92
CA GLY A 98 26.33 28.99 2.14
C GLY A 98 26.14 29.96 3.34
N SER A 99 25.02 29.86 4.07
CA SER A 99 24.74 30.57 5.32
C SER A 99 25.11 29.78 6.58
N GLY A 100 25.51 28.51 6.46
CA GLY A 100 25.78 27.63 7.60
C GLY A 100 24.53 26.98 8.21
N ASP A 101 23.35 27.19 7.62
CA ASP A 101 22.12 26.50 7.99
C ASP A 101 22.03 25.12 7.33
N ILE A 102 21.65 24.10 8.10
CA ILE A 102 21.43 22.73 7.62
C ILE A 102 20.02 22.67 7.02
N PHE A 103 19.91 22.66 5.68
CA PHE A 103 18.66 22.36 5.02
C PHE A 103 18.48 20.84 4.93
N ILE A 104 17.57 20.30 5.74
CA ILE A 104 17.11 18.91 5.60
C ILE A 104 16.15 18.89 4.40
N GLY A 105 16.69 18.77 3.20
CA GLY A 105 15.90 18.64 1.98
C GLY A 105 15.09 17.35 2.02
N ALA A 106 13.81 17.45 2.39
CA ALA A 106 12.83 16.39 2.18
C ALA A 106 12.47 16.20 0.70
N GLU A 107 13.10 16.96 -0.20
CA GLU A 107 12.90 16.86 -1.64
C GLU A 107 13.68 15.67 -2.20
N PRO A 108 13.00 14.72 -2.84
CA PRO A 108 13.64 13.54 -3.38
C PRO A 108 14.47 13.95 -4.58
N LEU A 109 15.78 13.68 -4.51
CA LEU A 109 16.64 13.81 -5.68
C LEU A 109 16.01 13.02 -6.84
N GLY A 110 15.67 13.74 -7.90
CA GLY A 110 15.14 13.15 -9.12
C GLY A 110 16.17 12.30 -9.86
N ASP A 111 17.45 12.40 -9.50
CA ASP A 111 18.54 11.64 -10.11
C ASP A 111 18.62 10.21 -9.55
N PRO A 112 18.33 9.21 -10.40
CA PRO A 112 18.42 7.82 -10.04
C PRO A 112 19.83 7.39 -9.54
N MET A 113 20.90 7.90 -10.14
CA MET A 113 22.25 7.44 -9.84
C MET A 113 22.71 7.90 -8.45
N LEU A 114 22.33 9.13 -8.08
CA LEU A 114 22.69 9.74 -6.81
C LEU A 114 22.00 9.01 -5.63
N LEU A 115 20.74 8.60 -5.77
CA LEU A 115 20.04 7.82 -4.72
C LEU A 115 20.74 6.49 -4.42
N LEU A 116 21.23 5.80 -5.46
CA LEU A 116 22.00 4.56 -5.30
C LEU A 116 23.35 4.83 -4.62
N GLN A 117 24.07 5.86 -5.06
CA GLN A 117 25.36 6.28 -4.49
C GLN A 117 25.24 6.69 -3.02
N MET A 118 24.15 7.35 -2.65
CA MET A 118 23.89 7.76 -1.26
C MET A 118 23.47 6.59 -0.35
N GLY A 119 23.20 5.41 -0.90
CA GLY A 119 22.90 4.21 -0.12
C GLY A 119 21.42 3.93 0.08
N ALA A 120 20.55 4.33 -0.85
CA ALA A 120 19.15 3.89 -0.85
C ALA A 120 19.05 2.36 -0.98
N ARG A 121 18.23 1.74 -0.12
CA ARG A 121 18.11 0.27 -0.03
C ARG A 121 16.67 -0.18 -0.09
N CYS A 122 16.41 -1.20 -0.91
CA CYS A 122 15.11 -1.86 -1.02
C CYS A 122 15.12 -3.19 -0.28
N TYR A 123 14.20 -3.37 0.66
CA TYR A 123 14.07 -4.56 1.50
C TYR A 123 12.93 -5.46 1.03
N VAL A 124 12.44 -5.25 -0.20
CA VAL A 124 11.53 -6.18 -0.85
C VAL A 124 12.32 -7.39 -1.32
N GLU A 125 11.94 -8.58 -0.87
CA GLU A 125 12.63 -9.85 -1.14
C GLU A 125 12.88 -10.10 -2.64
N SER A 126 11.92 -9.74 -3.51
CA SER A 126 12.07 -9.89 -4.96
C SER A 126 13.09 -8.93 -5.59
N CYS A 127 13.42 -7.82 -4.93
CA CYS A 127 14.46 -6.88 -5.35
C CYS A 127 15.84 -7.32 -4.86
N GLN A 128 15.94 -7.83 -3.63
CA GLN A 128 17.21 -8.31 -3.07
C GLN A 128 17.79 -9.47 -3.89
N ARG A 129 16.94 -10.37 -4.40
CA ARG A 129 17.38 -11.52 -5.23
C ARG A 129 17.82 -11.15 -6.65
N LYS A 130 17.45 -9.97 -7.15
CA LYS A 130 17.71 -9.53 -8.55
C LYS A 130 18.95 -8.64 -8.69
N SER A 131 19.75 -8.47 -7.64
CA SER A 131 20.81 -7.43 -7.55
C SER A 131 22.07 -7.69 -8.40
N GLN A 132 21.96 -8.34 -9.56
CA GLN A 132 23.10 -8.53 -10.47
C GLN A 132 23.40 -7.28 -11.31
N GLN A 133 22.56 -6.23 -11.29
CA GLN A 133 22.82 -4.96 -11.97
C GLN A 133 22.36 -3.76 -11.13
N PRO A 134 23.16 -2.68 -11.02
CA PRO A 134 22.80 -1.47 -10.27
C PRO A 134 21.76 -0.66 -11.05
N SER A 135 20.50 -1.05 -10.94
CA SER A 135 19.37 -0.29 -11.46
C SER A 135 18.40 0.04 -10.34
N LEU A 136 17.86 1.26 -10.36
CA LEU A 136 16.84 1.65 -9.40
C LEU A 136 15.55 0.88 -9.63
N CYS A 137 15.21 0.05 -8.65
CA CYS A 137 13.94 -0.65 -8.68
C CYS A 137 12.76 0.34 -8.58
N SER A 138 11.60 -0.08 -9.08
CA SER A 138 10.36 0.69 -9.00
C SER A 138 9.94 1.06 -7.58
N HIS A 139 10.35 0.28 -6.58
CA HIS A 139 10.09 0.56 -5.17
C HIS A 139 10.86 1.77 -4.66
N ILE A 140 12.16 1.89 -4.99
CA ILE A 140 12.96 3.06 -4.57
C ILE A 140 12.48 4.31 -5.31
N ARG A 141 12.18 4.21 -6.61
CA ARG A 141 11.59 5.32 -7.37
C ARG A 141 10.26 5.81 -6.79
N ALA A 142 9.43 4.89 -6.33
CA ALA A 142 8.16 5.26 -5.72
C ALA A 142 8.31 5.85 -4.32
N ALA A 143 9.26 5.35 -3.53
CA ALA A 143 9.61 5.90 -2.23
C ALA A 143 10.20 7.30 -2.36
N SER A 144 11.08 7.53 -3.34
CA SER A 144 11.60 8.87 -3.60
C SER A 144 10.45 9.81 -3.97
N GLN A 145 9.57 9.46 -4.91
CA GLN A 145 8.46 10.32 -5.32
C GLN A 145 7.28 10.39 -4.31
N CYS A 146 7.47 9.93 -3.07
CA CYS A 146 6.40 9.82 -2.08
C CYS A 146 6.31 11.07 -1.20
N TYR A 147 5.17 11.75 -1.28
CA TYR A 147 4.79 12.88 -0.41
C TYR A 147 3.75 12.47 0.66
N LYS A 148 3.39 11.19 0.72
CA LYS A 148 2.36 10.70 1.64
C LYS A 148 3.00 10.22 2.94
N ASP A 149 2.58 10.80 4.05
CA ASP A 149 2.96 10.35 5.39
C ASP A 149 1.96 9.37 6.00
N ALA A 150 2.47 8.47 6.85
CA ALA A 150 1.67 7.59 7.66
C ALA A 150 1.01 8.37 8.80
N THR A 151 -0.23 8.00 9.13
CA THR A 151 -0.96 8.64 10.23
C THR A 151 -0.65 7.89 11.54
N SER A 152 0.00 8.56 12.48
CA SER A 152 0.25 8.02 13.82
C SER A 152 -1.07 7.77 14.56
N LEU A 153 -1.25 6.56 15.08
CA LEU A 153 -2.39 6.23 15.92
C LEU A 153 -1.97 6.31 17.39
N THR A 154 -2.70 7.11 18.17
CA THR A 154 -2.41 7.31 19.59
C THR A 154 -2.87 6.09 20.38
N LEU A 155 -2.03 5.62 21.31
CA LEU A 155 -2.38 4.55 22.23
C LEU A 155 -2.62 5.13 23.62
N LYS A 156 -3.87 5.11 24.08
CA LYS A 156 -4.26 5.61 25.41
C LYS A 156 -4.16 4.48 26.43
N ASN A 157 -3.55 4.77 27.58
CA ASN A 157 -3.45 3.80 28.68
C ASN A 157 -4.84 3.37 29.22
N SER A 158 -5.84 4.26 29.15
CA SER A 158 -7.22 3.92 29.53
C SER A 158 -7.81 2.83 28.62
N ALA A 159 -7.60 2.91 27.31
CA ALA A 159 -8.06 1.90 26.34
C ALA A 159 -7.30 0.58 26.49
N LEU A 160 -5.99 0.64 26.80
CA LEU A 160 -5.20 -0.57 27.06
C LEU A 160 -5.74 -1.35 28.27
N ASN A 161 -6.16 -0.63 29.32
CA ASN A 161 -6.63 -1.23 30.55
C ASN A 161 -8.09 -1.69 30.50
N SER A 162 -8.94 -1.04 29.71
CA SER A 162 -10.36 -1.41 29.56
C SER A 162 -10.57 -2.67 28.72
N LEU A 163 -9.65 -2.99 27.81
CA LEU A 163 -9.76 -4.17 26.96
C LEU A 163 -9.34 -5.47 27.70
N PRO A 164 -10.01 -6.61 27.42
CA PRO A 164 -9.72 -7.91 28.02
C PRO A 164 -8.46 -8.55 27.41
N ILE A 165 -7.32 -7.92 27.62
CA ILE A 165 -6.01 -8.32 27.11
C ILE A 165 -5.19 -8.94 28.26
N PRO A 166 -4.50 -10.08 28.04
CA PRO A 166 -3.62 -10.67 29.06
C PRO A 166 -2.56 -9.68 29.55
N GLN A 167 -2.26 -9.69 30.85
CA GLN A 167 -1.33 -8.73 31.46
C GLN A 167 0.08 -8.79 30.84
N SER A 168 0.56 -9.99 30.49
CA SER A 168 1.84 -10.16 29.79
C SER A 168 1.90 -9.38 28.48
N ILE A 169 0.83 -9.44 27.69
CA ILE A 169 0.74 -8.71 26.41
C ILE A 169 0.63 -7.20 26.65
N LYS A 170 -0.05 -6.74 27.71
CA LYS A 170 -0.10 -5.32 28.07
C LYS A 170 1.30 -4.79 28.36
N THR A 171 2.11 -5.55 29.11
CA THR A 171 3.51 -5.23 29.38
C THR A 171 4.34 -5.18 28.10
N ASP A 172 4.17 -6.17 27.20
CA ASP A 172 4.87 -6.18 25.91
C ASP A 172 4.51 -4.98 25.02
N ILE A 173 3.22 -4.58 24.98
CA ILE A 173 2.76 -3.39 24.25
C ILE A 173 3.39 -2.14 24.83
N TRP A 174 3.39 -2.01 26.16
CA TRP A 174 3.98 -0.86 26.84
C TRP A 174 5.48 -0.77 26.54
N GLN A 175 6.20 -1.89 26.64
CA GLN A 175 7.62 -1.96 26.32
C GLN A 175 7.89 -1.54 24.86
N LEU A 176 7.14 -2.08 23.88
CA LEU A 176 7.30 -1.68 22.48
C LEU A 176 7.02 -0.19 22.24
N ALA A 177 6.13 0.42 23.03
CA ALA A 177 5.81 1.84 22.94
C ALA A 177 6.90 2.74 23.53
N THR A 178 7.63 2.27 24.55
CA THR A 178 8.61 3.06 25.30
C THR A 178 10.06 2.79 24.91
N ASP A 179 10.40 1.60 24.41
CA ASP A 179 11.77 1.20 24.06
C ASP A 179 12.42 2.10 23.00
N THR A 180 11.62 2.66 22.08
CA THR A 180 12.11 3.52 21.00
C THR A 180 11.22 4.75 20.84
N PRO A 181 11.74 5.91 20.42
CA PRO A 181 10.94 7.09 20.17
C PRO A 181 9.97 6.89 18.99
N GLY A 182 8.89 7.67 18.97
CA GLY A 182 7.90 7.66 17.90
C GLY A 182 6.70 6.73 18.14
N PRO A 183 5.71 6.76 17.23
CA PRO A 183 4.43 6.08 17.40
C PRO A 183 4.55 4.55 17.32
N LEU A 184 3.84 3.84 18.22
CA LEU A 184 3.78 2.37 18.21
C LEU A 184 3.08 1.83 16.95
N VAL A 185 1.97 2.46 16.57
CA VAL A 185 1.13 2.07 15.44
C VAL A 185 0.97 3.26 14.50
N GLN A 186 1.18 3.04 13.21
CA GLN A 186 1.02 4.04 12.16
C GLN A 186 0.20 3.47 11.02
N ARG A 187 -0.80 4.22 10.54
CA ARG A 187 -1.65 3.84 9.42
C ARG A 187 -1.03 4.27 8.11
N VAL A 188 -0.69 3.32 7.24
CA VAL A 188 -0.14 3.61 5.89
C VAL A 188 -1.20 3.55 4.79
N SER A 189 -2.26 2.76 4.99
CA SER A 189 -3.44 2.72 4.12
C SER A 189 -4.70 2.38 4.92
N LYS A 190 -5.86 2.28 4.27
CA LYS A 190 -7.12 1.92 4.95
C LYS A 190 -6.98 0.64 5.78
N ASN A 191 -6.31 -0.36 5.19
CA ASN A 191 -6.27 -1.73 5.69
C ASN A 191 -4.89 -2.13 6.22
N ILE A 192 -3.87 -1.28 6.07
CA ILE A 192 -2.48 -1.61 6.41
C ILE A 192 -1.96 -0.64 7.47
N MET A 193 -1.43 -1.25 8.52
CA MET A 193 -0.73 -0.60 9.61
C MET A 193 0.75 -1.00 9.56
N VAL A 194 1.58 -0.12 10.10
CA VAL A 194 2.97 -0.40 10.47
C VAL A 194 3.03 -0.36 11.98
N VAL A 195 3.56 -1.42 12.59
CA VAL A 195 3.64 -1.58 14.05
C VAL A 195 5.10 -1.79 14.43
N LYS A 196 5.54 -1.17 15.52
CA LYS A 196 6.87 -1.48 16.07
C LYS A 196 6.94 -2.94 16.51
N CYS A 197 8.10 -3.53 16.33
CA CYS A 197 8.42 -4.87 16.83
C CYS A 197 9.87 -4.87 17.32
N LYS A 198 10.24 -5.92 18.07
CA LYS A 198 11.65 -6.14 18.41
C LYS A 198 12.44 -6.32 17.10
N PRO A 199 13.59 -5.64 16.93
CA PRO A 199 14.43 -5.84 15.75
C PRO A 199 14.87 -7.30 15.65
N GLU A 200 14.51 -7.94 14.54
CA GLU A 200 14.90 -9.32 14.19
C GLU A 200 15.56 -9.30 12.81
N ALA A 201 16.25 -10.37 12.42
CA ALA A 201 16.87 -10.47 11.08
C ALA A 201 15.87 -10.22 9.93
N LEU A 202 14.59 -10.56 10.14
CA LEU A 202 13.49 -10.32 9.20
C LEU A 202 12.93 -8.89 9.29
N HIS A 203 13.07 -8.22 10.44
CA HIS A 203 12.49 -6.92 10.76
C HIS A 203 13.59 -5.96 11.23
N GLN A 204 14.56 -5.72 10.36
CA GLN A 204 15.80 -4.99 10.67
C GLN A 204 15.56 -3.56 11.17
N PHE A 205 14.41 -2.98 10.83
CA PHE A 205 14.02 -1.64 11.25
C PHE A 205 13.21 -1.60 12.55
N GLY A 206 12.92 -2.75 13.18
CA GLY A 206 12.01 -2.80 14.31
C GLY A 206 10.56 -2.45 13.92
N PHE A 207 10.18 -2.69 12.67
CA PHE A 207 8.83 -2.46 12.17
C PHE A 207 8.35 -3.64 11.32
N LEU A 208 7.04 -3.87 11.33
CA LEU A 208 6.37 -4.82 10.45
C LEU A 208 5.06 -4.26 9.90
N HIS A 209 4.59 -4.82 8.78
CA HIS A 209 3.25 -4.57 8.27
C HIS A 209 2.23 -5.48 8.96
N PHE A 210 1.10 -4.90 9.31
CA PHE A 210 -0.08 -5.59 9.81
C PHE A 210 -1.27 -5.22 8.91
N SER A 211 -2.00 -6.22 8.39
CA SER A 211 -3.11 -5.99 7.46
C SER A 211 -4.45 -6.49 8.01
N PHE A 212 -5.51 -5.72 7.80
CA PHE A 212 -6.90 -6.10 8.02
C PHE A 212 -7.61 -6.26 6.67
N GLN A 213 -8.25 -7.39 6.44
CA GLN A 213 -9.00 -7.69 5.24
C GLN A 213 -10.45 -7.98 5.58
N GLN A 214 -11.36 -7.33 4.86
CA GLN A 214 -12.78 -7.65 4.90
C GLN A 214 -13.10 -8.46 3.66
N VAL A 215 -13.52 -9.71 3.84
CA VAL A 215 -13.90 -10.63 2.77
C VAL A 215 -15.43 -10.77 2.81
N ARG A 216 -16.10 -10.38 1.73
CA ARG A 216 -17.55 -10.50 1.60
C ARG A 216 -17.88 -11.75 0.79
N ASN A 217 -18.48 -12.75 1.43
CA ASN A 217 -18.89 -14.00 0.79
C ASN A 217 -20.41 -14.11 0.78
N LYS A 218 -21.03 -13.88 -0.38
CA LYS A 218 -22.48 -13.97 -0.69
C LYS A 218 -23.41 -13.23 0.31
N GLU A 219 -23.45 -13.61 1.59
CA GLU A 219 -24.26 -13.04 2.66
C GLU A 219 -23.50 -12.76 3.98
N GLU A 220 -22.26 -13.25 4.14
CA GLU A 220 -21.48 -13.11 5.38
C GLU A 220 -20.24 -12.22 5.18
N ILE A 221 -19.92 -11.41 6.21
CA ILE A 221 -18.72 -10.58 6.26
C ILE A 221 -17.70 -11.27 7.16
N GLU A 222 -16.61 -11.75 6.57
CA GLU A 222 -15.50 -12.36 7.28
C GLU A 222 -14.36 -11.35 7.42
N TYR A 223 -13.84 -11.16 8.64
CA TYR A 223 -12.68 -10.30 8.90
C TYR A 223 -11.43 -11.16 9.07
N LYS A 224 -10.46 -10.98 8.17
CA LYS A 224 -9.14 -11.61 8.22
C LYS A 224 -8.10 -10.58 8.61
N TYR A 225 -7.05 -11.05 9.27
CA TYR A 225 -5.90 -10.22 9.56
C TYR A 225 -4.60 -11.00 9.34
N TYR A 226 -3.53 -10.28 9.02
CA TYR A 226 -2.21 -10.86 8.80
C TYR A 226 -1.15 -10.01 9.46
N CYS A 227 -0.21 -10.68 10.13
CA CYS A 227 0.95 -10.05 10.75
C CYS A 227 2.24 -10.62 10.18
N GLY A 228 3.22 -9.75 9.95
CA GLY A 228 4.56 -10.15 9.47
C GLY A 228 5.43 -10.86 10.51
N CYS A 229 5.00 -11.02 11.76
CA CYS A 229 5.82 -11.57 12.85
C CYS A 229 5.97 -13.10 12.81
N ARG A 230 7.03 -13.60 13.46
CA ARG A 230 7.32 -15.04 13.55
C ARG A 230 6.19 -15.83 14.22
N SER A 231 5.63 -15.32 15.32
CA SER A 231 4.54 -15.95 16.06
C SER A 231 3.28 -16.16 15.20
N PHE A 232 3.04 -15.28 14.23
CA PHE A 232 1.91 -15.39 13.30
C PHE A 232 2.19 -16.36 12.13
N LYS A 233 3.44 -16.43 11.66
CA LYS A 233 3.85 -17.28 10.53
C LYS A 233 4.05 -18.75 10.89
N ILE A 234 4.48 -19.06 12.12
CA ILE A 234 4.82 -20.43 12.55
C ILE A 234 3.61 -21.25 13.00
N GLN A 235 2.51 -20.61 13.38
CA GLN A 235 1.32 -21.36 13.81
C GLN A 235 0.76 -22.19 12.63
N PRO A 236 0.43 -23.48 12.83
CA PRO A 236 -0.04 -24.35 11.76
C PRO A 236 -1.34 -23.81 11.15
N ALA A 237 -1.52 -23.98 9.84
CA ALA A 237 -2.71 -23.56 9.09
C ALA A 237 -3.98 -24.35 9.46
N ALA A 238 -3.90 -25.23 10.47
CA ALA A 238 -4.96 -26.11 10.88
C ALA A 238 -5.75 -25.51 12.06
N ARG A 239 -7.02 -25.23 11.78
CA ARG A 239 -8.13 -24.84 12.67
C ARG A 239 -8.05 -23.41 13.22
N ASP A 240 -8.96 -22.61 12.68
CA ASP A 240 -9.35 -21.26 13.12
C ASP A 240 -8.26 -20.17 13.08
N VAL A 241 -8.35 -19.31 12.06
CA VAL A 241 -7.55 -18.08 11.91
C VAL A 241 -7.80 -17.10 13.08
N SER A 242 -8.88 -17.32 13.84
CA SER A 242 -9.29 -16.55 15.01
C SER A 242 -8.37 -16.71 16.25
N PHE A 243 -7.48 -17.70 16.29
CA PHE A 243 -6.55 -17.91 17.42
C PHE A 243 -5.15 -17.30 17.26
N ARG A 244 -4.82 -16.68 16.11
CA ARG A 244 -3.46 -16.15 15.86
C ARG A 244 -3.23 -14.76 16.47
N LYS A 245 -3.43 -14.65 17.78
CA LYS A 245 -3.26 -13.38 18.50
C LYS A 245 -1.78 -13.13 18.79
N CYS A 246 -1.28 -11.97 18.39
CA CYS A 246 0.08 -11.51 18.70
C CYS A 246 0.03 -10.10 19.31
N VAL A 247 1.12 -9.68 19.95
CA VAL A 247 1.23 -8.33 20.54
C VAL A 247 0.86 -7.22 19.54
N HIS A 248 1.21 -7.38 18.25
CA HIS A 248 0.93 -6.39 17.20
C HIS A 248 -0.57 -6.27 16.86
N LEU A 249 -1.33 -7.37 16.93
CA LEU A 249 -2.79 -7.34 16.78
C LEU A 249 -3.39 -6.50 17.91
N TYR A 250 -3.01 -6.81 19.14
CA TYR A 250 -3.51 -6.08 20.31
C TYR A 250 -3.11 -4.61 20.29
N ALA A 251 -1.88 -4.28 19.87
CA ALA A 251 -1.45 -2.89 19.69
C ALA A 251 -2.38 -2.14 18.70
N CYS A 252 -2.73 -2.76 17.56
CA CYS A 252 -3.66 -2.15 16.61
C CYS A 252 -5.08 -1.98 17.20
N VAL A 253 -5.59 -3.00 17.90
CA VAL A 253 -6.93 -2.96 18.52
C VAL A 253 -7.00 -1.87 19.59
N VAL A 254 -5.97 -1.77 20.45
CA VAL A 254 -5.91 -0.71 21.47
C VAL A 254 -5.81 0.67 20.82
N ALA A 255 -5.03 0.81 19.74
CA ALA A 255 -4.94 2.06 18.99
C ALA A 255 -6.29 2.47 18.39
N PHE A 256 -7.07 1.52 17.84
CA PHE A 256 -8.44 1.80 17.36
C PHE A 256 -9.41 2.14 18.50
N ALA A 257 -9.35 1.42 19.62
CA ALA A 257 -10.17 1.74 20.79
C ALA A 257 -9.82 3.09 21.43
N SER A 258 -8.59 3.58 21.22
CA SER A 258 -8.13 4.87 21.73
C SER A 258 -8.66 6.06 20.92
N ASP A 259 -9.04 5.84 19.65
CA ASP A 259 -9.52 6.85 18.72
C ASP A 259 -11.03 6.74 18.53
N HIS A 260 -11.77 7.75 19.00
CA HIS A 260 -13.24 7.75 18.96
C HIS A 260 -13.79 7.80 17.54
N ASN A 261 -13.00 8.27 16.56
CA ASN A 261 -13.40 8.27 15.15
C ASN A 261 -13.23 6.90 14.48
N LEU A 262 -12.41 6.03 15.07
CA LEU A 262 -12.13 4.69 14.54
C LEU A 262 -12.84 3.58 15.32
N SER A 263 -13.37 3.86 16.51
CA SER A 263 -14.11 2.90 17.33
C SER A 263 -15.50 2.52 16.78
N GLN A 264 -15.95 3.15 15.68
CA GLN A 264 -17.27 2.90 15.06
C GLN A 264 -17.20 2.33 13.63
N VAL A 265 -16.01 1.93 13.15
CA VAL A 265 -15.81 1.45 11.76
C VAL A 265 -15.78 -0.06 11.67
#